data_AF-A0A6N7WWN9-F1
#
_entry.id   AF-A0A6N7WWN9-F1
#
_cell.length_a   1.000
_cell.length_b   1.000
_cell.length_c   1.000
_cell.angle_alpha   90.00
_cell.angle_beta   90.00
_cell.angle_gamma   90.00
#
_symmetry.space_group_name_H-M   'P 1'
#
loop_
_entity.id
_entity.type
_entity.pdbx_description
1 polymer ?
#
loop_
_entity_poly.entity_id
_entity_poly.type
_entity_poly.pdbx_seq_one_letter_code
_entity_poly.pdbx_strand_id
1 'polypeptide(L)'
;MNYLTEILAFYKWLETHPLSPLIQAYWHLLMYTNNKAAVQAGDGLWYWPIRFKIANARVCVALALENRFQVARARAHLVRHGRLHYHPHGGNKAGEYELIPFDTELSTLWITRPESGKRTQVWTQPHTQSARTAAPLINNINHKHASLLYSNQEDAPFMPQFNLLPQITEEEKAAIRAKYPGDDVAAFNAIWAAREEKQKGETT
;
A
#
# COMPACT_ATOMS: atom_id res chain seq x y z
N MET A 1 5.40 4.79 9.10
CA MET A 1 5.72 4.03 7.88
C MET A 1 4.53 4.13 6.93
N ASN A 2 4.73 4.39 5.65
CA ASN A 2 3.66 4.48 4.65
C ASN A 2 3.79 3.32 3.64
N TYR A 3 2.71 2.54 3.45
CA TYR A 3 2.74 1.35 2.60
C TYR A 3 3.16 1.63 1.16
N LEU A 4 2.56 2.66 0.54
CA LEU A 4 2.82 2.99 -0.86
C LEU A 4 4.23 3.52 -1.05
N THR A 5 4.67 4.41 -0.15
CA THR A 5 6.04 4.95 -0.17
C THR A 5 7.07 3.84 -0.09
N GLU A 6 6.86 2.86 0.79
CA GLU A 6 7.76 1.71 0.94
C GLU A 6 7.78 0.79 -0.28
N ILE A 7 6.63 0.57 -0.95
CA ILE A 7 6.60 -0.16 -2.22
C ILE A 7 7.38 0.57 -3.31
N LEU A 8 7.17 1.89 -3.46
CA LEU A 8 7.88 2.68 -4.46
C LEU A 8 9.38 2.72 -4.18
N ALA A 9 9.76 2.88 -2.91
CA ALA A 9 11.16 2.83 -2.49
C ALA A 9 11.79 1.45 -2.73
N PHE A 10 11.04 0.37 -2.56
CA PHE A 10 11.49 -0.98 -2.88
C PHE A 10 11.82 -1.13 -4.37
N TYR A 11 10.95 -0.66 -5.27
CA TYR A 11 11.24 -0.71 -6.70
C TYR A 11 12.43 0.16 -7.10
N LYS A 12 12.55 1.37 -6.54
CA LYS A 12 13.73 2.21 -6.74
C LYS A 12 15.01 1.53 -6.26
N TRP A 13 14.95 0.82 -5.13
CA TRP A 13 16.09 0.08 -4.59
C TRP A 13 16.45 -1.13 -5.46
N LEU A 14 15.46 -1.82 -6.06
CA LEU A 14 15.68 -2.94 -6.97
C LEU A 14 16.47 -2.55 -8.24
N GLU A 15 16.41 -1.29 -8.68
CA GLU A 15 17.17 -0.79 -9.84
C GLU A 15 18.69 -1.00 -9.67
N THR A 16 19.18 -0.94 -8.43
CA THR A 16 20.61 -1.12 -8.10
C THR A 16 20.90 -2.45 -7.41
N HIS A 17 19.87 -3.16 -6.94
CA HIS A 17 19.97 -4.41 -6.18
C HIS A 17 18.99 -5.45 -6.73
N PRO A 18 19.30 -6.07 -7.89
CA PRO A 18 18.40 -7.02 -8.51
C PRO A 18 18.16 -8.23 -7.60
N LEU A 19 16.89 -8.51 -7.31
CA LEU A 19 16.43 -9.69 -6.59
C LEU A 19 15.67 -10.62 -7.52
N SER A 20 15.70 -11.92 -7.24
CA SER A 20 14.87 -12.86 -8.02
C SER A 20 13.38 -12.62 -7.75
N PRO A 21 12.48 -12.93 -8.71
CA PRO A 21 11.05 -12.70 -8.57
C PRO A 21 10.45 -13.32 -7.30
N LEU A 22 10.92 -14.51 -6.90
CA LEU A 22 10.50 -15.17 -5.67
C LEU A 22 10.82 -14.35 -4.42
N ILE A 23 12.01 -13.75 -4.36
CA ILE A 23 12.44 -12.94 -3.21
C ILE A 23 11.68 -11.61 -3.16
N GLN A 24 11.42 -11.00 -4.33
CA GLN A 24 10.57 -9.82 -4.43
C GLN A 24 9.15 -10.13 -3.92
N ALA A 25 8.53 -11.21 -4.40
CA ALA A 25 7.21 -11.65 -3.97
C ALA A 25 7.18 -11.94 -2.45
N TYR A 26 8.25 -12.53 -1.90
CA TYR A 26 8.34 -12.76 -0.46
C TYR A 26 8.37 -11.45 0.32
N TRP A 27 9.15 -10.46 -0.12
CA TRP A 27 9.16 -9.14 0.53
C TRP A 27 7.78 -8.49 0.50
N HIS A 28 7.09 -8.51 -0.65
CA HIS A 28 5.72 -7.96 -0.76
C HIS A 28 4.72 -8.69 0.14
N LEU A 29 4.81 -10.02 0.25
CA LEU A 29 3.97 -10.78 1.18
C LEU A 29 4.19 -10.37 2.63
N LEU A 30 5.45 -10.17 3.04
CA LEU A 30 5.79 -9.70 4.37
C LEU A 30 5.26 -8.28 4.61
N MET A 31 5.41 -7.39 3.61
CA MET A 31 4.92 -6.01 3.68
C MET A 31 3.39 -5.96 3.81
N TYR A 32 2.67 -6.72 3.00
CA TYR A 32 1.22 -6.89 3.12
C TYR A 32 0.81 -7.44 4.50
N THR A 33 1.54 -8.43 5.00
CA THR A 33 1.25 -9.03 6.31
C THR A 33 1.49 -8.05 7.45
N ASN A 34 2.54 -7.23 7.37
CA ASN A 34 2.83 -6.19 8.35
C ASN A 34 1.76 -5.09 8.33
N ASN A 35 1.32 -4.65 7.15
CA ASN A 35 0.20 -3.73 6.99
C ASN A 35 -1.08 -4.30 7.64
N LYS A 36 -1.40 -5.56 7.37
CA LYS A 36 -2.57 -6.22 7.96
C LYS A 36 -2.47 -6.40 9.48
N ALA A 37 -1.24 -6.47 10.00
CA ALA A 37 -0.97 -6.56 11.44
C ALA A 37 -1.01 -5.18 12.14
N ALA A 38 -1.39 -4.11 11.44
CA ALA A 38 -1.55 -2.79 12.03
C ALA A 38 -2.45 -2.84 13.27
N VAL A 39 -2.13 -1.97 14.21
CA VAL A 39 -2.71 -1.92 15.55
C VAL A 39 -3.26 -0.53 15.79
N GLN A 40 -4.50 -0.44 16.25
CA GLN A 40 -5.10 0.83 16.63
C GLN A 40 -4.69 1.19 18.05
N ALA A 41 -4.19 2.42 18.25
CA ALA A 41 -3.91 2.92 19.60
C ALA A 41 -5.15 3.64 20.18
N GLY A 42 -5.06 4.05 21.44
CA GLY A 42 -6.17 4.72 22.15
C GLY A 42 -6.56 6.09 21.58
N ASP A 43 -5.70 6.70 20.77
CA ASP A 43 -5.96 7.92 20.00
C ASP A 43 -6.80 7.67 18.71
N GLY A 44 -7.14 6.42 18.42
CA GLY A 44 -7.86 6.02 17.22
C GLY A 44 -6.99 5.88 15.97
N LEU A 45 -5.70 6.18 16.04
CA LEU A 45 -4.77 6.07 14.92
C LEU A 45 -4.23 4.65 14.77
N TRP A 46 -3.95 4.28 13.52
CA TRP A 46 -3.39 2.97 13.16
C TRP A 46 -1.89 3.04 13.03
N TYR A 47 -1.21 2.15 13.74
CA TYR A 47 0.23 2.05 13.77
C TYR A 47 0.70 0.68 13.30
N TRP A 48 1.89 0.65 12.71
CA TRP A 48 2.44 -0.58 12.16
C TRP A 48 3.39 -1.19 13.17
N PRO A 49 3.21 -2.47 13.52
CA PRO A 49 4.10 -3.11 14.49
C PRO A 49 5.48 -3.31 13.89
N ILE A 50 6.51 -3.09 14.70
CA ILE A 50 7.90 -3.39 14.31
C ILE A 50 8.08 -4.90 14.10
N ARG A 51 7.51 -5.70 15.01
CA ARG A 51 7.57 -7.15 14.97
C ARG A 51 6.21 -7.75 14.70
N PHE A 52 6.15 -8.64 13.72
CA PHE A 52 4.94 -9.37 13.34
C PHE A 52 5.23 -10.84 13.08
N LYS A 53 4.18 -11.67 13.03
CA LYS A 53 4.29 -13.12 12.86
C LYS A 53 3.58 -13.58 11.61
N ILE A 54 4.23 -14.47 10.88
CA ILE A 54 3.63 -15.24 9.79
C ILE A 54 4.07 -16.70 9.91
N ALA A 55 3.12 -17.63 9.82
CA ALA A 55 3.40 -19.05 9.85
C ALA A 55 4.06 -19.50 8.53
N ASN A 56 5.08 -20.36 8.61
CA ASN A 56 5.76 -20.90 7.42
C ASN A 56 4.78 -21.56 6.44
N ALA A 57 3.74 -22.25 6.94
CA ALA A 57 2.70 -22.84 6.10
C ALA A 57 1.98 -21.81 5.22
N ARG A 58 1.69 -20.60 5.73
CA ARG A 58 1.08 -19.52 4.94
C ARG A 58 2.04 -18.99 3.88
N VAL A 59 3.32 -18.89 4.20
CA VAL A 59 4.35 -18.49 3.22
C VAL A 59 4.50 -19.54 2.12
N CYS A 60 4.51 -20.82 2.49
CA CYS A 60 4.55 -21.93 1.54
C CYS A 60 3.38 -21.89 0.55
N VAL A 61 2.15 -21.74 1.06
CA VAL A 61 0.96 -21.62 0.19
C VAL A 61 1.03 -20.37 -0.69
N ALA A 62 1.37 -19.21 -0.12
CA ALA A 62 1.36 -17.95 -0.86
C ALA A 62 2.44 -17.84 -1.94
N LEU A 63 3.60 -18.49 -1.74
CA LEU A 63 4.75 -18.42 -2.65
C LEU A 63 4.98 -19.72 -3.42
N ALA A 64 4.02 -20.67 -3.35
CA ALA A 64 4.14 -22.00 -3.94
C ALA A 64 5.45 -22.72 -3.57
N LEU A 65 5.84 -22.65 -2.30
CA LEU A 65 7.02 -23.34 -1.77
C LEU A 65 6.62 -24.66 -1.11
N GLU A 66 7.38 -25.71 -1.38
CA GLU A 66 7.06 -27.07 -0.95
C GLU A 66 7.32 -27.29 0.55
N ASN A 67 8.33 -26.62 1.09
CA ASN A 67 8.78 -26.89 2.45
C ASN A 67 9.35 -25.67 3.19
N ARG A 68 9.45 -25.81 4.52
CA ARG A 68 9.98 -24.76 5.41
C ARG A 68 11.45 -24.39 5.15
N PHE A 69 12.24 -25.28 4.55
CA PHE A 69 13.65 -25.01 4.27
C PHE A 69 13.81 -24.04 3.09
N GLN A 70 12.95 -24.14 2.08
CA GLN A 70 12.86 -23.15 1.01
C GLN A 70 12.48 -21.76 1.55
N VAL A 71 11.52 -21.70 2.48
CA VAL A 71 11.17 -20.45 3.18
C VAL A 71 12.39 -19.89 3.93
N ALA A 72 13.11 -20.74 4.67
CA ALA A 72 14.29 -20.32 5.41
C ALA A 72 15.40 -19.79 4.49
N ARG A 73 15.62 -20.44 3.34
CA ARG A 73 16.58 -19.99 2.32
C ARG A 73 16.16 -18.63 1.73
N ALA A 74 14.91 -18.50 1.29
CA ALA A 74 14.39 -17.25 0.75
C ALA A 74 14.49 -16.10 1.77
N ARG A 75 14.24 -16.41 3.05
CA ARG A 75 14.37 -15.45 4.15
C ARG A 75 15.82 -15.02 4.34
N ALA A 76 16.76 -15.96 4.30
CA ALA A 76 18.18 -15.66 4.42
C ALA A 76 18.66 -14.71 3.31
N HIS A 77 18.08 -14.77 2.11
CA HIS A 77 18.33 -13.78 1.05
C HIS A 77 17.88 -12.37 1.49
N LEU A 78 16.62 -12.21 1.94
CA LEU A 78 16.14 -10.90 2.41
C LEU A 78 16.96 -10.32 3.57
N VAL A 79 17.40 -11.19 4.49
CA VAL A 79 18.28 -10.80 5.60
C VAL A 79 19.64 -10.33 5.09
N ARG A 80 20.25 -11.08 4.15
CA ARG A 80 21.55 -10.71 3.55
C ARG A 80 21.50 -9.38 2.80
N HIS A 81 20.37 -9.08 2.16
CA HIS A 81 20.14 -7.81 1.47
C HIS A 81 19.68 -6.69 2.42
N GLY A 82 19.70 -6.92 3.74
CA GLY A 82 19.38 -5.90 4.74
C GLY A 82 17.97 -5.35 4.61
N ARG A 83 17.00 -6.17 4.18
CA ARG A 83 15.58 -5.79 4.07
C ARG A 83 14.72 -6.38 5.19
N LEU A 84 15.26 -7.31 5.97
CA LEU A 84 14.53 -8.06 6.97
C LEU A 84 15.44 -8.47 8.13
N HIS A 85 14.96 -8.30 9.36
CA HIS A 85 15.44 -9.02 10.53
C HIS A 85 14.48 -10.18 10.87
N TYR A 86 15.05 -11.32 11.22
CA TYR A 86 14.28 -12.51 11.62
C TYR A 86 14.71 -12.99 13.00
N HIS A 87 13.74 -13.10 13.89
CA HIS A 87 13.94 -13.53 15.27
C HIS A 87 13.31 -14.92 15.45
N PRO A 88 14.11 -16.01 15.41
CA PRO A 88 13.60 -17.35 15.61
C PRO A 88 13.02 -17.50 17.01
N HIS A 89 11.95 -18.28 17.12
CA HIS A 89 11.44 -18.73 18.42
C HIS A 89 11.71 -20.22 18.59
N GLY A 90 11.97 -20.65 19.82
CA GLY A 90 12.11 -22.07 20.15
C GLY A 90 10.81 -22.85 19.96
N GLY A 91 10.94 -24.13 19.58
CA GLY A 91 9.83 -25.06 19.41
C GLY A 91 9.00 -24.84 18.13
N ASN A 92 7.74 -25.27 18.14
CA ASN A 92 6.83 -25.20 16.99
C ASN A 92 6.12 -23.83 16.85
N LYS A 93 6.74 -22.75 17.35
CA LYS A 93 6.16 -21.39 17.31
C LYS A 93 6.69 -20.63 16.11
N ALA A 94 5.82 -19.86 15.45
CA ALA A 94 6.25 -18.99 14.37
C ALA A 94 7.21 -17.90 14.91
N GLY A 95 8.35 -17.74 14.25
CA GLY A 95 9.30 -16.67 14.55
C GLY A 95 8.75 -15.29 14.20
N GLU A 96 9.40 -14.25 14.71
CA GLU A 96 9.04 -12.87 14.48
C GLU A 96 9.85 -12.29 13.31
N TYR A 97 9.17 -11.47 12.52
CA TYR A 97 9.72 -10.76 11.38
C TYR A 97 9.70 -9.27 11.68
N GLU A 98 10.77 -8.59 11.29
CA GLU A 98 10.95 -7.16 11.44
C GLU A 98 11.45 -6.61 10.11
N LEU A 99 10.57 -5.93 9.38
CA LEU A 99 10.93 -5.29 8.12
C LEU A 99 11.80 -4.08 8.41
N ILE A 100 12.85 -3.91 7.60
CA ILE A 100 13.71 -2.73 7.66
C ILE A 100 13.09 -1.70 6.71
N PRO A 101 12.51 -0.60 7.22
CA PRO A 101 11.89 0.41 6.37
C PRO A 101 12.93 1.09 5.46
N PHE A 102 12.46 1.62 4.34
CA PHE A 102 13.25 2.52 3.51
C PHE A 102 13.24 3.96 4.07
N ASP A 103 12.18 4.35 4.78
CA ASP A 103 12.10 5.64 5.46
C ASP A 103 13.04 5.67 6.68
N THR A 104 14.06 6.52 6.61
CA THR A 104 15.10 6.68 7.65
C THR A 104 14.68 7.61 8.78
N GLU A 105 13.60 8.38 8.61
CA GLU A 105 13.12 9.34 9.62
C GLU A 105 12.08 8.70 10.57
N LEU A 106 11.86 7.39 10.48
CA LEU A 106 10.94 6.68 11.38
C LEU A 106 11.49 6.58 12.81
N SER A 107 10.60 6.78 13.77
CA SER A 107 10.85 6.59 15.19
C SER A 107 10.03 5.43 15.74
N THR A 108 10.48 4.87 16.86
CA THR A 108 9.79 3.77 17.53
C THR A 108 9.03 4.28 18.74
N LEU A 109 7.76 3.86 18.90
CA LEU A 109 6.95 4.16 20.07
C LEU A 109 6.40 2.86 20.66
N TRP A 110 6.22 2.82 21.98
CA TRP A 110 5.45 1.78 22.64
C TRP A 110 4.00 2.20 22.78
N ILE A 111 3.09 1.44 22.18
CA ILE A 111 1.66 1.63 22.37
C ILE A 111 1.05 0.46 23.13
N THR A 112 -0.03 0.74 23.84
CA THR A 112 -0.82 -0.28 24.55
C THR A 112 -2.09 -0.53 23.76
N ARG A 113 -2.33 -1.78 23.35
CA ARG A 113 -3.56 -2.12 22.62
C ARG A 113 -4.74 -2.10 23.61
N PRO A 114 -5.79 -1.29 23.38
CA PRO A 114 -6.89 -1.15 24.34
C PRO A 114 -7.62 -2.47 24.58
N GLU A 115 -7.75 -3.32 23.56
CA GLU A 115 -8.47 -4.61 23.63
C GLU A 115 -7.78 -5.68 24.49
N SER A 116 -6.45 -5.64 24.62
CA SER A 116 -5.67 -6.73 25.23
C SER A 116 -4.75 -6.29 26.36
N GLY A 117 -4.59 -4.98 26.56
CA GLY A 117 -3.59 -4.41 27.48
C GLY A 117 -2.14 -4.70 27.07
N LYS A 118 -1.90 -5.38 25.94
CA LYS A 118 -0.55 -5.77 25.51
C LYS A 118 0.19 -4.57 24.93
N ARG A 119 1.40 -4.33 25.44
CA ARG A 119 2.34 -3.36 24.88
C ARG A 119 3.02 -3.92 23.63
N THR A 120 2.99 -3.13 22.54
CA THR A 120 3.62 -3.46 21.26
C THR A 120 4.43 -2.27 20.77
N GLN A 121 5.63 -2.52 20.27
CA GLN A 121 6.46 -1.49 19.65
C GLN A 121 6.00 -1.26 18.21
N VAL A 122 5.82 0.00 17.84
CA VAL A 122 5.30 0.41 16.54
C VAL A 122 6.16 1.48 15.89
N TRP A 123 6.10 1.57 14.57
CA TRP A 123 6.68 2.66 13.80
C TRP A 123 5.77 3.89 13.85
N THR A 124 6.36 5.05 14.16
CA THR A 124 5.71 6.36 14.10
C THR A 124 6.62 7.36 13.40
N GLN A 125 6.07 8.47 12.93
CA GLN A 125 6.85 9.59 12.41
C GLN A 125 7.01 10.63 13.54
N PRO A 126 8.24 11.00 13.93
CA PRO A 126 8.51 11.92 15.05
C PRO A 126 8.12 13.38 14.75
N HIS A 127 7.90 13.69 13.48
CA HIS A 127 7.33 14.95 13.02
C HIS A 127 6.33 14.63 11.92
N THR A 128 5.09 15.08 12.08
CA THR A 128 4.26 15.41 10.93
C THR A 128 4.91 16.64 10.30
N GLN A 129 5.98 16.46 9.52
CA GLN A 129 6.47 17.56 8.70
C GLN A 129 5.27 18.02 7.86
N SER A 130 4.90 19.30 7.98
CA SER A 130 4.07 19.97 6.96
C SER A 130 4.62 19.52 5.62
N ALA A 131 3.73 18.95 4.79
CA ALA A 131 4.06 18.21 3.59
C ALA A 131 5.32 18.79 2.93
N ARG A 132 6.45 18.11 3.09
CA ARG A 132 7.65 18.44 2.31
C ARG A 132 7.19 18.47 0.86
N THR A 133 7.44 19.58 0.16
CA THR A 133 7.24 19.71 -1.29
C THR A 133 7.71 18.40 -1.91
N ALA A 134 6.78 17.71 -2.59
CA ALA A 134 6.93 16.33 -3.02
C ALA A 134 8.36 16.06 -3.50
N ALA A 135 9.14 15.33 -2.71
CA ALA A 135 10.43 14.87 -3.19
C ALA A 135 10.15 14.02 -4.45
N PRO A 136 10.93 14.16 -5.52
CA PRO A 136 10.65 13.58 -6.83
C PRO A 136 10.97 12.08 -6.85
N LEU A 137 10.43 11.31 -5.91
CA LEU A 137 10.30 9.86 -6.07
C LEU A 137 9.12 9.50 -6.98
N ILE A 138 8.21 10.45 -7.21
CA ILE A 138 7.18 10.35 -8.24
C ILE A 138 7.68 11.22 -9.38
N ASN A 139 8.26 10.57 -10.39
CA ASN A 139 8.34 11.01 -11.78
C ASN A 139 8.32 12.54 -11.99
N ASN A 140 9.43 13.17 -12.42
CA ASN A 140 9.50 14.61 -12.77
C ASN A 140 8.49 15.07 -13.85
N ILE A 141 7.68 14.15 -14.36
CA ILE A 141 6.63 14.34 -15.35
C ILE A 141 5.23 14.45 -14.68
N ASN A 142 5.06 13.98 -13.42
CA ASN A 142 3.78 13.99 -12.71
C ASN A 142 3.80 14.98 -11.53
N HIS A 143 3.32 16.20 -11.78
CA HIS A 143 3.08 17.23 -10.77
C HIS A 143 1.85 16.96 -9.88
N LYS A 144 1.57 15.71 -9.52
CA LYS A 144 0.29 15.33 -8.89
C LYS A 144 0.48 14.87 -7.44
N HIS A 145 -0.20 15.56 -6.52
CA HIS A 145 -0.23 15.26 -5.10
C HIS A 145 -0.86 13.88 -4.83
N ALA A 146 -0.10 12.96 -4.24
CA ALA A 146 -0.63 11.74 -3.65
C ALA A 146 -1.07 12.05 -2.21
N SER A 147 -2.33 11.73 -1.86
CA SER A 147 -2.79 11.85 -0.46
C SER A 147 -2.04 10.85 0.43
N LEU A 148 -1.47 11.34 1.52
CA LEU A 148 -0.74 10.53 2.51
C LEU A 148 -1.66 9.73 3.45
N LEU A 149 -2.96 10.06 3.48
CA LEU A 149 -3.96 9.44 4.33
C LEU A 149 -4.90 8.63 3.44
N TYR A 150 -4.68 7.31 3.39
CA TYR A 150 -5.57 6.36 2.74
C TYR A 150 -6.90 6.28 3.51
N SER A 151 -7.74 7.27 3.28
CA SER A 151 -9.18 7.16 3.42
C SER A 151 -9.73 7.87 2.19
N ASN A 152 -10.36 7.13 1.29
CA ASN A 152 -11.25 7.76 0.32
C ASN A 152 -12.39 8.31 1.16
N GLN A 153 -12.32 9.59 1.52
CA GLN A 153 -13.48 10.29 2.09
C GLN A 153 -14.59 10.19 1.04
N GLU A 154 -15.68 9.51 1.38
CA GLU A 154 -16.84 9.38 0.51
C GLU A 154 -17.44 10.76 0.14
N ASP A 155 -17.22 11.75 1.00
CA ASP A 155 -17.64 13.15 0.83
C ASP A 155 -16.53 14.10 0.31
N ALA A 156 -15.38 13.58 -0.14
CA ALA A 156 -14.34 14.46 -0.70
C ALA A 156 -14.77 15.02 -2.07
N PRO A 157 -14.48 16.30 -2.36
CA PRO A 157 -14.69 16.85 -3.69
C PRO A 157 -13.96 15.98 -4.72
N PHE A 158 -14.63 15.65 -5.82
CA PHE A 158 -14.09 14.80 -6.88
C PHE A 158 -12.74 15.36 -7.36
N MET A 159 -11.67 14.72 -6.93
CA MET A 159 -10.34 14.93 -7.49
C MET A 159 -10.18 13.88 -8.59
N PRO A 160 -9.90 14.26 -9.85
CA PRO A 160 -9.65 13.30 -10.92
C PRO A 160 -8.36 12.53 -10.61
N GLN A 161 -8.49 11.43 -9.87
CA GLN A 161 -7.43 10.48 -9.59
C GLN A 161 -7.47 9.38 -10.66
N PHE A 162 -6.29 9.14 -11.24
CA PHE A 162 -5.92 8.05 -12.15
C PHE A 162 -6.94 7.66 -13.23
N ASN A 163 -6.74 8.15 -14.47
CA ASN A 163 -7.44 7.72 -15.70
C ASN A 163 -8.98 7.73 -15.70
N LEU A 164 -9.62 8.47 -14.79
CA LEU A 164 -11.05 8.71 -14.85
C LEU A 164 -11.33 9.91 -15.76
N LEU A 165 -12.18 9.70 -16.76
CA LEU A 165 -12.69 10.77 -17.61
C LEU A 165 -13.44 11.80 -16.74
N PRO A 166 -13.41 13.10 -17.10
CA PRO A 166 -14.10 14.15 -16.35
C PRO A 166 -15.59 13.81 -16.18
N GLN A 167 -16.15 14.13 -15.02
CA GLN A 167 -17.57 13.89 -14.79
C GLN A 167 -18.42 14.85 -15.63
N ILE A 168 -19.38 14.28 -16.35
CA ILE A 168 -20.54 15.00 -16.87
C ILE A 168 -21.58 15.16 -15.74
N THR A 169 -22.40 16.20 -15.77
CA THR A 169 -23.37 16.49 -14.71
C THR A 169 -24.47 15.42 -14.65
N GLU A 170 -25.21 15.34 -13.54
CA GLU A 170 -26.29 14.35 -13.41
C GLU A 170 -27.43 14.61 -14.40
N GLU A 171 -27.66 15.87 -14.79
CA GLU A 171 -28.62 16.25 -15.82
C GLU A 171 -28.17 15.72 -17.21
N GLU A 172 -26.88 15.82 -17.52
CA GLU A 172 -26.29 15.30 -18.76
C GLU A 172 -26.39 13.75 -18.80
N LYS A 173 -26.11 13.07 -17.70
CA LYS A 173 -26.26 11.60 -17.58
C LYS A 173 -27.73 11.19 -17.76
N ALA A 174 -28.66 11.91 -17.14
CA ALA A 174 -30.10 11.64 -17.24
C ALA A 174 -30.60 11.85 -18.68
N ALA A 175 -30.15 12.92 -19.36
CA ALA A 175 -30.48 13.18 -20.76
C ALA A 175 -29.94 12.09 -21.70
N ILE A 176 -28.73 11.56 -21.45
CA ILE A 176 -28.17 10.44 -22.22
C ILE A 176 -28.96 9.16 -21.96
N ARG A 177 -29.26 8.82 -20.70
CA ARG A 177 -30.07 7.64 -20.37
C ARG A 177 -31.48 7.68 -20.96
N ALA A 178 -32.10 8.87 -21.02
CA ALA A 178 -33.40 9.05 -21.65
C ALA A 178 -33.40 8.76 -23.17
N LYS A 179 -32.24 8.88 -23.85
CA LYS A 179 -32.08 8.53 -25.28
C LYS A 179 -31.97 7.02 -25.51
N TYR A 180 -31.70 6.22 -24.48
CA TYR A 180 -31.53 4.76 -24.55
C TYR A 180 -32.43 4.06 -23.52
N PRO A 181 -33.77 4.17 -23.63
CA PRO A 181 -34.69 3.54 -22.68
C PRO A 181 -34.61 2.00 -22.80
N GLY A 182 -34.17 1.33 -21.73
CA GLY A 182 -34.09 -0.13 -21.66
C GLY A 182 -32.81 -0.75 -22.22
N ASP A 183 -31.84 0.06 -22.67
CA ASP A 183 -30.50 -0.39 -23.10
C ASP A 183 -29.41 0.28 -22.26
N ASP A 184 -29.18 -0.31 -21.09
CA ASP A 184 -28.20 0.19 -20.11
C ASP A 184 -26.77 0.19 -20.64
N VAL A 185 -26.45 -0.72 -21.57
CA VAL A 185 -25.11 -0.84 -22.16
C VAL A 185 -24.87 0.30 -23.17
N ALA A 186 -25.85 0.58 -24.03
CA ALA A 186 -25.76 1.71 -24.94
C ALA A 186 -25.72 3.05 -24.18
N ALA A 187 -26.52 3.19 -23.12
CA ALA A 187 -26.50 4.35 -22.25
C ALA A 187 -25.13 4.55 -21.57
N PHE A 188 -24.51 3.47 -21.08
CA PHE A 188 -23.18 3.52 -20.48
C PHE A 188 -22.10 3.96 -21.48
N ASN A 189 -22.09 3.38 -22.68
CA ASN A 189 -21.13 3.72 -23.73
C ASN A 189 -21.29 5.18 -24.19
N ALA A 190 -22.53 5.67 -24.31
CA ALA A 190 -22.80 7.06 -24.66
C ALA A 190 -22.38 8.04 -23.56
N ILE A 191 -22.57 7.68 -22.28
CA ILE A 191 -22.03 8.44 -21.15
C ILE A 191 -20.50 8.46 -21.20
N TRP A 192 -19.86 7.34 -21.54
CA TRP A 192 -18.41 7.26 -21.65
C TRP A 192 -17.87 8.17 -22.76
N ALA A 193 -18.45 8.11 -23.95
CA ALA A 193 -18.09 8.95 -25.09
C ALA A 193 -18.23 10.46 -24.79
N ALA A 194 -19.32 10.86 -24.12
CA ALA A 194 -19.53 12.25 -23.71
C ALA A 194 -18.44 12.75 -22.74
N ARG A 195 -17.96 11.87 -21.86
CA ARG A 195 -16.84 12.20 -20.95
C ARG A 195 -15.50 12.29 -21.69
N GLU A 196 -15.28 11.49 -22.73
CA GLU A 196 -14.08 11.60 -23.59
C GLU A 196 -14.07 12.92 -24.39
N GLU A 197 -15.22 13.36 -24.91
CA GLU A 197 -15.34 14.65 -25.59
C GLU A 197 -15.04 15.82 -24.64
N LYS A 198 -15.58 15.76 -23.42
CA LYS A 198 -15.31 16.76 -22.39
C LYS A 198 -13.82 16.83 -22.04
N GLN A 199 -13.13 15.69 -22.00
CA GLN A 199 -11.68 15.64 -21.81
C GLN A 199 -10.92 16.30 -22.96
N LYS A 200 -11.31 16.05 -24.22
CA LYS A 200 -10.67 16.66 -25.39
C LYS A 200 -10.83 18.18 -25.41
N GLY A 201 -11.99 18.68 -24.98
CA GLY A 201 -12.28 20.12 -24.88
C GLY A 201 -11.47 20.87 -23.82
N GLU A 202 -11.07 20.20 -22.73
CA GLU A 202 -10.23 20.80 -21.67
C GLU A 202 -8.73 20.87 -22.05
N THR A 203 -8.30 20.13 -23.07
CA THR A 203 -6.90 20.10 -23.55
C THR A 203 -6.57 21.09 -24.67
N THR A 204 -7.49 22.02 -25.02
CA THR A 204 -7.29 23.07 -26.04
C THR A 204 -7.19 24.43 -25.38
#